data_AF-A0A7J7TU62-F1
#
_entry.id   AF-A0A7J7TU62-F1
#
_cell.length_a   1.000
_cell.length_b   1.000
_cell.length_c   1.000
_cell.angle_alpha   90.00
_cell.angle_beta   90.00
_cell.angle_gamma   90.00
#
_symmetry.space_group_name_H-M   'P 1'
#
loop_
_entity.id
_entity.type
_entity.pdbx_description
1 polymer ?
#
loop_
_entity_poly.entity_id
_entity_poly.type
_entity_poly.pdbx_seq_one_letter_code
_entity_poly.pdbx_strand_id
1 'polypeptide(L)'
;MFFSSLCSCETGFKDGDLFMSYRSMFQDVRDAVDWVHYKGSLKEKTVENLEKYVVKDGKLPLLLSRMKEVGKVFLATNSDYKYTDKIMTYLFDFPHGPKPGSSHRPWQSYFDLILVDARKPLFFGEGTVLRQVDTKTGKLKIGTYTGPLQHGIVYSGGSSDTICDLLGAKGKDILYIGDHIFGDILKSKKRQGWRTFLVIPELAQELHVWTDKSSLFEELQSLDIFLAELYKHLDSSSNERPDISSIQRRIKKVTHDMDMCYGMMGSLFRSGSRQTLFASQVMRYADLYAASFINLLYYPFSYLFRAAHVLMPHESTVEHTHVDINEMESPLATRNRTSVDFKDTDYKRHQLTRSISEIKPPNLFPLAPQEITHCHDEDDDEEEEEEE
;
A
#
# COMPACT_ATOMS: atom_id res chain seq x y z
N MET A 1 28.54 29.34 22.88
CA MET A 1 28.23 29.03 24.30
C MET A 1 26.74 29.26 24.53
N PHE A 2 25.85 28.33 24.16
CA PHE A 2 24.38 28.50 24.34
C PHE A 2 23.64 27.20 24.73
N PHE A 3 24.35 26.20 25.28
CA PHE A 3 23.74 24.91 25.64
C PHE A 3 24.26 24.39 26.99
N SER A 4 24.33 25.23 28.04
CA SER A 4 24.80 24.80 29.37
C SER A 4 23.72 24.69 30.45
N SER A 5 22.43 24.85 30.13
CA SER A 5 21.33 24.82 31.11
C SER A 5 20.10 24.00 30.68
N LEU A 6 20.15 23.25 29.58
CA LEU A 6 19.01 22.43 29.18
C LEU A 6 18.82 21.27 30.17
N CYS A 7 17.78 21.36 31.00
CA CYS A 7 17.36 20.25 31.84
C CYS A 7 16.45 19.35 31.00
N SER A 8 16.92 18.13 30.70
CA SER A 8 16.10 17.12 30.05
C SER A 8 15.07 16.59 31.04
N CYS A 9 13.82 16.46 30.60
CA CYS A 9 12.75 15.82 31.34
C CYS A 9 12.10 14.74 30.47
N GLU A 10 11.22 13.91 31.04
CA GLU A 10 10.61 12.80 30.30
C GLU A 10 9.81 13.24 29.06
N THR A 11 9.21 14.43 29.10
CA THR A 11 8.31 14.92 28.05
C THR A 11 8.88 16.06 27.21
N GLY A 12 10.16 16.42 27.37
CA GLY A 12 10.78 17.52 26.62
C GLY A 12 12.01 18.12 27.29
N PHE A 13 12.19 19.42 27.11
CA PHE A 13 13.34 20.18 27.62
C PHE A 13 12.89 21.45 28.34
N LYS A 14 13.56 21.76 29.45
CA LYS A 14 13.36 23.02 30.19
C LYS A 14 14.62 23.88 30.11
N ASP A 15 14.43 25.16 29.83
CA ASP A 15 15.47 26.19 29.85
C ASP A 15 14.96 27.42 30.60
N GLY A 16 15.44 27.63 31.84
CA GLY A 16 14.88 28.64 32.75
C GLY A 16 13.38 28.42 33.02
N ASP A 17 12.57 29.42 32.72
CA ASP A 17 11.10 29.37 32.86
C ASP A 17 10.38 28.88 31.59
N LEU A 18 11.13 28.51 30.54
CA LEU A 18 10.59 28.01 29.28
C LEU A 18 10.60 26.49 29.27
N PHE A 19 9.44 25.91 28.94
CA PHE A 19 9.28 24.47 28.77
C PHE A 19 8.87 24.14 27.33
N MET A 20 9.68 23.33 26.65
CA MET A 20 9.44 22.88 25.29
C MET A 20 9.15 21.38 25.30
N SER A 21 7.87 21.03 25.15
CA SER A 21 7.45 19.63 25.03
C SER A 21 7.88 19.02 23.70
N TYR A 22 8.06 17.69 23.65
CA TYR A 22 8.29 17.00 22.37
C TYR A 22 7.12 17.20 21.38
N ARG A 23 5.89 17.33 21.87
CA ARG A 23 4.71 17.59 21.04
C ARG A 23 4.75 18.97 20.39
N SER A 24 5.08 20.02 21.14
CA SER A 24 5.21 21.37 20.59
C SER A 24 6.37 21.44 19.59
N MET A 25 7.51 20.84 19.91
CA MET A 25 8.65 20.76 18.99
C MET A 25 8.29 20.01 17.69
N PHE A 26 7.55 18.90 17.78
CA PHE A 26 7.03 18.20 16.62
C PHE A 26 6.10 19.09 15.78
N GLN A 27 5.20 19.84 16.42
CA GLN A 27 4.31 20.76 15.73
C GLN A 27 5.08 21.87 15.03
N ASP A 28 6.09 22.46 15.68
CA ASP A 28 6.95 23.48 15.08
C ASP A 28 7.67 22.96 13.83
N VAL A 29 8.18 21.72 13.88
CA VAL A 29 8.81 21.07 12.72
C VAL A 29 7.79 20.83 11.60
N ARG A 30 6.58 20.35 11.93
CA ARG A 30 5.50 20.15 10.96
C ARG A 30 5.11 21.45 10.27
N ASP A 31 4.88 22.51 11.06
CA ASP A 31 4.49 23.83 10.55
C ASP A 31 5.60 24.46 9.72
N ALA A 32 6.87 24.26 10.09
CA ALA A 32 8.02 24.72 9.31
C ALA A 32 8.12 23.99 7.97
N VAL A 33 7.91 22.67 7.92
CA VAL A 33 7.88 21.91 6.67
C VAL A 33 6.76 22.41 5.76
N ASP A 34 5.55 22.62 6.30
CA ASP A 34 4.43 23.17 5.54
C ASP A 34 4.75 24.59 5.04
N TRP A 35 5.31 25.45 5.89
CA TRP A 35 5.72 26.80 5.51
C TRP A 35 6.72 26.77 4.35
N VAL A 36 7.74 25.91 4.41
CA VAL A 36 8.77 25.79 3.36
C VAL A 36 8.16 25.37 2.01
N HIS A 37 7.13 24.52 2.01
CA HIS A 37 6.45 24.06 0.79
C HIS A 37 5.44 25.06 0.20
N TYR A 38 4.75 25.83 1.05
CA TYR A 38 3.65 26.71 0.61
C TYR A 38 4.03 28.19 0.52
N LYS A 39 4.89 28.67 1.43
CA LYS A 39 5.24 30.09 1.57
C LYS A 39 6.72 30.36 1.38
N GLY A 40 7.57 29.37 1.60
CA GLY A 40 9.02 29.46 1.47
C GLY A 40 9.51 29.31 0.03
N SER A 41 10.82 29.13 -0.12
CA SER A 41 11.52 29.12 -1.41
C SER A 41 11.82 27.72 -1.95
N LEU A 42 11.27 26.64 -1.36
CA LEU A 42 11.56 25.27 -1.82
C LEU A 42 11.18 25.09 -3.30
N LYS A 43 9.93 25.41 -3.65
CA LYS A 43 9.43 25.27 -5.02
C LYS A 43 10.25 26.12 -6.00
N GLU A 44 10.63 27.33 -5.61
CA GLU A 44 11.48 28.23 -6.42
C GLU A 44 12.86 27.61 -6.68
N LYS A 45 13.53 27.15 -5.62
CA LYS A 45 14.85 26.50 -5.70
C LYS A 45 14.82 25.14 -6.41
N THR A 46 13.70 24.44 -6.39
CA THR A 46 13.55 23.22 -7.20
C THR A 46 13.46 23.56 -8.68
N VAL A 47 12.65 24.57 -9.05
CA VAL A 47 12.43 24.91 -10.47
C VAL A 47 13.61 25.64 -11.11
N GLU A 48 14.50 26.26 -10.32
CA GLU A 48 15.72 26.90 -10.84
C GLU A 48 16.77 25.87 -11.32
N ASN A 49 16.67 24.60 -10.89
CA ASN A 49 17.62 23.55 -11.24
C ASN A 49 16.94 22.17 -11.24
N LEU A 50 16.07 21.95 -12.23
CA LEU A 50 15.24 20.74 -12.29
C LEU A 50 16.06 19.48 -12.57
N GLU A 51 17.15 19.59 -13.32
CA GLU A 51 18.06 18.48 -13.64
C GLU A 51 18.71 17.87 -12.40
N LYS A 52 18.97 18.70 -11.38
CA LYS A 52 19.52 18.25 -10.11
C LYS A 52 18.49 17.53 -9.24
N TYR A 53 17.23 17.97 -9.28
CA TYR A 53 16.23 17.59 -8.28
C TYR A 53 15.12 16.68 -8.79
N VAL A 54 14.91 16.57 -10.10
CA VAL A 54 13.77 15.87 -10.69
C VAL A 54 14.27 14.86 -11.72
N VAL A 55 13.96 13.58 -11.48
CA VAL A 55 14.22 12.51 -12.45
C VAL A 55 13.39 12.75 -13.71
N LYS A 56 14.03 12.68 -14.88
CA LYS A 56 13.42 12.89 -16.18
C LYS A 56 13.56 11.64 -17.04
N ASP A 57 12.46 11.13 -17.59
CA ASP A 57 12.44 9.89 -18.38
C ASP A 57 11.65 10.06 -19.69
N GLY A 58 12.34 9.92 -20.83
CA GLY A 58 11.76 10.05 -22.17
C GLY A 58 10.72 8.99 -22.52
N LYS A 59 10.55 7.95 -21.68
CA LYS A 59 9.51 6.92 -21.84
C LYS A 59 8.15 7.36 -21.27
N LEU A 60 8.09 8.40 -20.45
CA LEU A 60 6.82 8.89 -19.87
C LEU A 60 5.80 9.31 -20.96
N PRO A 61 6.16 10.15 -21.95
CA PRO A 61 5.26 10.49 -23.04
C PRO A 61 4.74 9.26 -23.82
N LEU A 62 5.59 8.24 -23.98
CA LEU A 62 5.22 6.99 -24.65
C LEU A 62 4.16 6.20 -23.86
N LEU A 63 4.34 6.06 -22.55
CA LEU A 63 3.39 5.32 -21.72
C LEU A 63 2.02 6.00 -21.71
N LEU A 64 1.98 7.33 -21.50
CA LEU A 64 0.71 8.05 -21.47
C LEU A 64 0.02 8.07 -22.84
N SER A 65 0.76 8.19 -23.95
CA SER A 65 0.15 8.13 -25.27
C SER A 65 -0.52 6.77 -25.50
N ARG A 66 0.14 5.68 -25.10
CA ARG A 66 -0.38 4.32 -25.19
C ARG A 66 -1.60 4.10 -24.30
N MET A 67 -1.60 4.64 -23.08
CA MET A 67 -2.78 4.57 -22.20
C MET A 67 -3.98 5.28 -22.82
N LYS A 68 -3.75 6.43 -23.46
CA LYS A 68 -4.78 7.23 -24.13
C LYS A 68 -5.34 6.58 -25.40
N GLU A 69 -4.64 5.60 -25.98
CA GLU A 69 -5.14 4.80 -27.12
C GLU A 69 -6.23 3.80 -26.68
N VAL A 70 -6.21 3.34 -25.42
CA VAL A 70 -7.12 2.30 -24.91
C VAL A 70 -8.09 2.79 -23.82
N GLY A 71 -7.90 4.01 -23.32
CA GLY A 71 -8.71 4.57 -22.24
C GLY A 71 -8.51 6.07 -22.06
N LYS A 72 -9.03 6.60 -20.96
CA LYS A 72 -8.87 8.01 -20.58
C LYS A 72 -7.74 8.16 -19.56
N VAL A 73 -7.02 9.26 -19.61
CA VAL A 73 -5.91 9.58 -18.69
C VAL A 73 -6.23 10.87 -17.96
N PHE A 74 -6.06 10.89 -16.63
CA PHE A 74 -6.28 12.10 -15.84
C PHE A 74 -5.14 12.36 -14.86
N LEU A 75 -5.00 13.63 -14.45
CA LEU A 75 -4.11 14.08 -13.39
C LEU A 75 -4.94 14.60 -12.22
N ALA A 76 -4.66 14.15 -11.01
CA ALA A 76 -5.25 14.67 -9.77
C ALA A 76 -4.13 14.87 -8.73
N THR A 77 -3.67 16.11 -8.56
CA THR A 77 -2.50 16.46 -7.72
C THR A 77 -2.86 17.46 -6.63
N ASN A 78 -2.19 17.37 -5.48
CA ASN A 78 -2.32 18.35 -4.40
C ASN A 78 -1.56 19.66 -4.69
N SER A 79 -0.64 19.65 -5.66
CA SER A 79 0.11 20.83 -6.08
C SER A 79 -0.79 21.86 -6.77
N ASP A 80 -0.41 23.13 -6.68
CA ASP A 80 -1.04 24.22 -7.44
C ASP A 80 -0.69 24.14 -8.94
N TYR A 81 -1.46 24.86 -9.77
CA TYR A 81 -1.27 24.84 -11.23
C TYR A 81 0.10 25.36 -11.68
N LYS A 82 0.63 26.44 -11.08
CA LYS A 82 1.88 27.05 -11.55
C LYS A 82 3.06 26.12 -11.33
N TYR A 83 3.12 25.46 -10.17
CA TYR A 83 4.16 24.47 -9.90
C TYR A 83 3.98 23.23 -10.77
N THR A 84 2.74 22.74 -10.90
CA THR A 84 2.41 21.59 -11.76
C THR A 84 2.84 21.85 -13.21
N ASP A 85 2.53 23.02 -13.77
CA ASP A 85 2.86 23.37 -15.14
C ASP A 85 4.38 23.42 -15.37
N LYS A 86 5.17 23.96 -14.43
CA LYS A 86 6.64 23.95 -14.52
C LYS A 86 7.22 22.54 -14.48
N ILE A 87 6.81 21.73 -13.51
CA ILE A 87 7.30 20.35 -13.36
C ILE A 87 6.89 19.50 -14.57
N MET A 88 5.62 19.54 -14.96
CA MET A 88 5.14 18.75 -16.09
C MET A 88 5.73 19.22 -17.42
N THR A 89 5.97 20.52 -17.61
CA THR A 89 6.70 21.00 -18.79
C THR A 89 8.10 20.40 -18.83
N TYR A 90 8.84 20.42 -17.72
CA TYR A 90 10.16 19.80 -17.66
C TYR A 90 10.15 18.30 -17.91
N LEU A 91 9.19 17.56 -17.34
CA LEU A 91 9.06 16.11 -17.52
C LEU A 91 8.75 15.71 -18.98
N PHE A 92 8.21 16.62 -19.79
CA PHE A 92 7.89 16.39 -21.20
C PHE A 92 8.83 17.10 -22.18
N ASP A 93 9.75 17.92 -21.67
CA ASP A 93 10.70 18.70 -22.47
C ASP A 93 11.78 17.81 -23.08
N PHE A 94 11.42 17.19 -24.21
CA PHE A 94 12.29 16.40 -25.06
C PHE A 94 12.17 16.93 -26.49
N PRO A 95 13.18 16.74 -27.36
CA PRO A 95 13.11 17.13 -28.77
C PRO A 95 12.16 16.23 -29.60
N HIS A 96 11.25 15.51 -28.94
CA HIS A 96 10.29 14.60 -29.56
C HIS A 96 9.02 14.47 -28.71
N GLY A 97 7.94 13.95 -29.31
CA GLY A 97 6.72 13.55 -28.62
C GLY A 97 6.83 12.15 -28.01
N PRO A 98 5.82 11.27 -28.16
CA PRO A 98 5.83 9.92 -27.58
C PRO A 98 7.01 9.03 -27.99
N LYS A 99 7.57 9.23 -29.18
CA LYS A 99 8.70 8.43 -29.70
C LYS A 99 9.70 9.36 -30.38
N PRO A 100 11.01 9.01 -30.40
CA PRO A 100 11.99 9.74 -31.21
C PRO A 100 11.49 9.92 -32.66
N GLY A 101 11.59 11.14 -33.18
CA GLY A 101 11.09 11.51 -34.52
C GLY A 101 9.63 12.00 -34.58
N SER A 102 8.83 11.82 -33.52
CA SER A 102 7.49 12.43 -33.44
C SER A 102 7.55 13.89 -32.95
N SER A 103 6.64 14.74 -33.40
CA SER A 103 6.57 16.14 -32.96
C SER A 103 6.35 16.24 -31.45
N HIS A 104 7.09 17.14 -30.79
CA HIS A 104 6.86 17.49 -29.39
C HIS A 104 5.41 17.96 -29.18
N ARG A 105 4.82 17.58 -28.04
CA ARG A 105 3.45 17.96 -27.66
C ARG A 105 3.44 18.50 -26.23
N PRO A 106 2.65 19.55 -25.93
CA PRO A 106 2.47 20.03 -24.56
C PRO A 106 1.97 18.92 -23.64
N TRP A 107 2.42 18.90 -22.39
CA TRP A 107 2.08 17.87 -21.40
C TRP A 107 0.57 17.74 -21.19
N GLN A 108 -0.17 18.86 -21.29
CA GLN A 108 -1.62 18.89 -21.10
C GLN A 108 -2.34 17.98 -22.12
N SER A 109 -1.80 17.82 -23.32
CA SER A 109 -2.42 17.02 -24.39
C SER A 109 -2.50 15.51 -24.07
N TYR A 110 -1.68 15.05 -23.13
CA TYR A 110 -1.64 13.65 -22.68
C TYR A 110 -2.75 13.30 -21.69
N PHE A 111 -3.51 14.29 -21.20
CA PHE A 111 -4.57 14.12 -20.22
C PHE A 111 -5.91 14.55 -20.80
N ASP A 112 -6.96 13.79 -20.48
CA ASP A 112 -8.36 14.11 -20.81
C ASP A 112 -8.99 14.98 -19.73
N LEU A 113 -8.48 14.90 -18.49
CA LEU A 113 -8.86 15.74 -17.37
C LEU A 113 -7.64 16.08 -16.50
N ILE A 114 -7.48 17.36 -16.17
CA ILE A 114 -6.39 17.85 -15.31
C ILE A 114 -7.04 18.54 -14.10
N LEU A 115 -6.71 18.08 -12.90
CA LEU A 115 -7.20 18.60 -11.64
C LEU A 115 -6.01 18.84 -10.69
N VAL A 116 -5.89 20.08 -10.23
CA VAL A 116 -4.87 20.55 -9.28
C VAL A 116 -5.53 20.88 -7.93
N ASP A 117 -4.73 21.18 -6.91
CA ASP A 117 -5.21 21.50 -5.55
C ASP A 117 -6.21 20.47 -4.99
N ALA A 118 -6.03 19.18 -5.28
CA ALA A 118 -7.01 18.13 -4.99
C ALA A 118 -7.30 17.97 -3.48
N ARG A 119 -6.37 18.35 -2.60
CA ARG A 119 -6.46 18.19 -1.14
C ARG A 119 -6.75 16.75 -0.69
N LYS A 120 -6.07 15.78 -1.31
CA LYS A 120 -6.08 14.39 -0.83
C LYS A 120 -5.55 14.32 0.61
N PRO A 121 -6.19 13.57 1.52
CA PRO A 121 -7.22 12.55 1.27
C PRO A 121 -8.67 13.05 1.25
N LEU A 122 -8.94 14.32 1.60
CA LEU A 122 -10.30 14.88 1.65
C LEU A 122 -11.02 14.73 0.31
N PHE A 123 -10.26 14.82 -0.78
CA PHE A 123 -10.70 14.56 -2.16
C PHE A 123 -11.55 13.30 -2.35
N PHE A 124 -11.24 12.21 -1.64
CA PHE A 124 -11.93 10.92 -1.76
C PHE A 124 -13.19 10.81 -0.88
N GLY A 125 -13.52 11.86 -0.14
CA GLY A 125 -14.76 12.01 0.61
C GLY A 125 -15.57 13.20 0.05
N GLU A 126 -15.89 14.17 0.90
CA GLU A 126 -16.64 15.37 0.50
C GLU A 126 -15.89 16.28 -0.50
N GLY A 127 -14.55 16.21 -0.52
CA GLY A 127 -13.72 17.05 -1.37
C GLY A 127 -13.85 18.55 -1.05
N THR A 128 -13.75 19.38 -2.07
CA THR A 128 -13.95 20.83 -1.97
C THR A 128 -14.74 21.36 -3.16
N VAL A 129 -15.13 22.64 -3.13
CA VAL A 129 -15.78 23.30 -4.26
C VAL A 129 -14.95 23.15 -5.54
N LEU A 130 -15.57 22.70 -6.63
CA LEU A 130 -14.93 22.62 -7.93
C LEU A 130 -14.71 24.00 -8.54
N ARG A 131 -13.47 24.32 -8.89
CA ARG A 131 -13.06 25.61 -9.48
C ARG A 131 -12.40 25.40 -10.84
N GLN A 132 -12.35 26.46 -11.65
CA GLN A 132 -11.62 26.47 -12.91
C GLN A 132 -10.36 27.34 -12.78
N VAL A 133 -9.24 26.83 -13.26
CA VAL A 133 -7.98 27.58 -13.38
C VAL A 133 -8.01 28.43 -14.66
N ASP A 134 -7.61 29.70 -14.56
CA ASP A 134 -7.17 30.48 -15.70
C ASP A 134 -5.71 30.14 -15.98
N THR A 135 -5.47 29.32 -17.01
CA THR A 135 -4.14 28.81 -17.35
C THR A 135 -3.17 29.89 -17.80
N LYS A 136 -3.65 31.09 -18.19
CA LYS A 136 -2.79 32.22 -18.56
C LYS A 136 -2.19 32.91 -17.34
N THR A 137 -2.99 33.07 -16.28
CA THR A 137 -2.55 33.77 -15.05
C THR A 137 -2.12 32.82 -13.93
N GLY A 138 -2.53 31.55 -14.03
CA GLY A 138 -2.39 30.53 -12.99
C GLY A 138 -3.24 30.79 -11.74
N LYS A 139 -4.25 31.67 -11.85
CA LYS A 139 -5.20 31.97 -10.75
C LYS A 139 -6.50 31.22 -10.96
N LEU A 140 -7.28 31.04 -9.89
CA LEU A 140 -8.63 30.49 -9.98
C LEU A 140 -9.60 31.56 -10.49
N LYS A 141 -10.45 31.21 -11.46
CA LYS A 141 -11.61 32.03 -11.82
C LYS A 141 -12.57 32.11 -10.63
N ILE A 142 -13.22 33.26 -10.46
CA ILE A 142 -14.18 33.47 -9.38
C ILE A 142 -15.45 32.64 -9.64
N GLY A 143 -15.95 31.99 -8.59
CA GLY A 143 -17.16 31.15 -8.65
C GLY A 143 -16.89 29.65 -8.83
N THR A 144 -17.92 28.85 -8.56
CA THR A 144 -17.93 27.39 -8.74
C THR A 144 -18.09 27.05 -10.22
N TYR A 145 -17.33 26.08 -10.71
CA TYR A 145 -17.47 25.61 -12.09
C TYR A 145 -18.65 24.62 -12.19
N THR A 146 -19.62 24.93 -13.06
CA THR A 146 -20.82 24.11 -13.29
C THR A 146 -20.98 23.66 -14.74
N GLY A 147 -19.93 23.80 -15.55
CA GLY A 147 -19.93 23.43 -16.97
C GLY A 147 -19.61 21.96 -17.24
N PRO A 148 -19.74 21.51 -18.49
CA PRO A 148 -19.34 20.15 -18.90
C PRO A 148 -17.81 20.01 -19.01
N LEU A 149 -17.30 18.78 -19.17
CA LEU A 149 -15.91 18.58 -19.54
C LEU A 149 -15.62 19.23 -20.91
N GLN A 150 -14.60 20.08 -20.98
CA GLN A 150 -14.16 20.68 -22.25
C GLN A 150 -12.64 20.57 -22.39
N HIS A 151 -12.19 20.43 -23.64
CA HIS A 151 -10.78 20.34 -23.96
C HIS A 151 -10.03 21.60 -23.52
N GLY A 152 -8.89 21.42 -22.85
CA GLY A 152 -8.03 22.52 -22.38
C GLY A 152 -8.46 23.17 -21.06
N ILE A 153 -9.55 22.71 -20.43
CA ILE A 153 -9.91 23.14 -19.07
C ILE A 153 -9.00 22.46 -18.05
N VAL A 154 -8.58 23.24 -17.05
CA VAL A 154 -7.91 22.74 -15.85
C VAL A 154 -8.78 23.04 -14.64
N TYR A 155 -9.04 22.02 -13.84
CA TYR A 155 -9.86 22.07 -12.64
C TYR A 155 -8.99 22.25 -11.38
N SER A 156 -9.59 22.79 -10.32
CA SER A 156 -8.96 22.91 -9.00
C SER A 156 -9.96 22.53 -7.91
N GLY A 157 -9.51 21.78 -6.90
CA GLY A 157 -10.37 21.28 -5.82
C GLY A 157 -11.26 20.13 -6.29
N GLY A 158 -12.58 20.20 -6.03
CA GLY A 158 -13.51 19.14 -6.37
C GLY A 158 -13.37 17.89 -5.49
N SER A 159 -13.93 16.77 -5.96
CA SER A 159 -13.88 15.46 -5.30
C SER A 159 -13.61 14.34 -6.33
N SER A 160 -13.39 13.11 -5.85
CA SER A 160 -13.28 11.93 -6.71
C SER A 160 -14.50 11.70 -7.59
N ASP A 161 -15.68 12.14 -7.14
CA ASP A 161 -16.93 12.01 -7.89
C ASP A 161 -16.90 12.90 -9.13
N THR A 162 -16.25 14.07 -9.05
CA THR A 162 -16.02 14.94 -10.22
C THR A 162 -15.30 14.18 -11.34
N ILE A 163 -14.32 13.34 -11.00
CA ILE A 163 -13.59 12.53 -11.99
C ILE A 163 -14.49 11.44 -12.57
N CYS A 164 -15.25 10.75 -11.71
CA CYS A 164 -16.18 9.70 -12.12
C CYS A 164 -17.25 10.25 -13.08
N ASP A 165 -17.84 11.40 -12.75
CA ASP A 165 -18.90 12.04 -13.52
C ASP A 165 -18.39 12.56 -14.87
N LEU A 166 -17.29 13.33 -14.86
CA LEU A 166 -16.78 13.95 -16.09
C LEU A 166 -16.16 12.93 -17.05
N LEU A 167 -15.61 11.82 -16.54
CA LEU A 167 -15.04 10.75 -17.36
C LEU A 167 -16.03 9.62 -17.63
N GLY A 168 -17.20 9.59 -16.99
CA GLY A 168 -18.17 8.51 -17.11
C GLY A 168 -17.60 7.16 -16.65
N ALA A 169 -16.85 7.15 -15.54
CA ALA A 169 -16.15 5.99 -15.02
C ALA A 169 -16.68 5.59 -13.63
N LYS A 170 -16.66 4.29 -13.34
CA LYS A 170 -16.90 3.78 -11.98
C LYS A 170 -15.57 3.47 -11.31
N GLY A 171 -15.58 3.30 -9.98
CA GLY A 171 -14.34 3.07 -9.23
C GLY A 171 -13.48 1.93 -9.75
N LYS A 172 -14.08 0.77 -10.09
CA LYS A 172 -13.33 -0.39 -10.60
C LYS A 172 -12.76 -0.20 -12.02
N ASP A 173 -13.21 0.82 -12.75
CA ASP A 173 -12.70 1.18 -14.09
C ASP A 173 -11.44 2.07 -13.99
N ILE A 174 -11.17 2.62 -12.80
CA ILE A 174 -10.08 3.57 -12.54
C ILE A 174 -8.91 2.83 -11.88
N LEU A 175 -7.74 2.85 -12.52
CA LEU A 175 -6.46 2.53 -11.91
C LEU A 175 -5.76 3.82 -11.49
N TYR A 176 -5.76 4.13 -10.19
CA TYR A 176 -5.10 5.31 -9.65
C TYR A 176 -3.67 5.01 -9.21
N ILE A 177 -2.73 5.82 -9.71
CA ILE A 177 -1.30 5.67 -9.52
C ILE A 177 -0.82 6.78 -8.59
N GLY A 178 -0.20 6.42 -7.46
CA GLY A 178 0.31 7.38 -6.48
C GLY A 178 1.35 6.76 -5.55
N ASP A 179 2.02 7.60 -4.77
CA ASP A 179 3.08 7.23 -3.83
C ASP A 179 2.63 7.31 -2.37
N HIS A 180 1.61 8.13 -2.07
CA HIS A 180 1.15 8.29 -0.70
C HIS A 180 0.25 7.12 -0.28
N ILE A 181 0.80 6.16 0.48
CA ILE A 181 0.08 4.95 0.92
C ILE A 181 -1.27 5.25 1.58
N PHE A 182 -1.36 6.30 2.40
CA PHE A 182 -2.61 6.69 3.03
C PHE A 182 -3.46 7.58 2.13
N GLY A 183 -2.88 8.69 1.67
CA GLY A 183 -3.58 9.75 0.94
C GLY A 183 -4.13 9.33 -0.42
N ASP A 184 -3.39 8.49 -1.14
CA ASP A 184 -3.70 8.11 -2.52
C ASP A 184 -4.26 6.69 -2.60
N ILE A 185 -3.65 5.74 -1.89
CA ILE A 185 -3.95 4.30 -2.07
C ILE A 185 -5.05 3.83 -1.11
N LEU A 186 -4.83 3.93 0.19
CA LEU A 186 -5.80 3.43 1.19
C LEU A 186 -7.17 4.14 1.05
N LYS A 187 -7.17 5.46 0.90
CA LYS A 187 -8.42 6.25 0.86
C LYS A 187 -9.20 6.03 -0.43
N SER A 188 -8.55 6.01 -1.60
CA SER A 188 -9.22 5.71 -2.87
C SER A 188 -9.78 4.28 -2.88
N LYS A 189 -9.03 3.31 -2.37
CA LYS A 189 -9.48 1.91 -2.23
C LYS A 189 -10.72 1.81 -1.33
N LYS A 190 -10.62 2.31 -0.09
CA LYS A 190 -11.68 2.12 0.93
C LYS A 190 -12.93 2.95 0.67
N ARG A 191 -12.79 4.22 0.24
CA ARG A 191 -13.93 5.12 0.07
C ARG A 191 -14.62 4.93 -1.27
N GLN A 192 -13.85 4.69 -2.33
CA GLN A 192 -14.35 4.75 -3.71
C GLN A 192 -14.23 3.43 -4.47
N GLY A 193 -13.59 2.40 -3.90
CA GLY A 193 -13.40 1.12 -4.57
C GLY A 193 -12.50 1.20 -5.80
N TRP A 194 -11.63 2.22 -5.88
CA TRP A 194 -10.70 2.40 -7.00
C TRP A 194 -9.67 1.27 -7.06
N ARG A 195 -9.21 0.93 -8.27
CA ARG A 195 -8.02 0.08 -8.43
C ARG A 195 -6.77 0.92 -8.16
N THR A 196 -5.75 0.32 -7.58
CA THR A 196 -4.63 1.07 -7.00
C THR A 196 -3.27 0.54 -7.46
N PHE A 197 -2.39 1.47 -7.84
CA PHE A 197 -0.98 1.21 -8.12
C PHE A 197 -0.13 2.09 -7.21
N LEU A 198 0.63 1.47 -6.30
CA LEU A 198 1.54 2.18 -5.41
C LEU A 198 2.95 2.27 -6.03
N VAL A 199 3.45 3.50 -6.17
CA VAL A 199 4.85 3.75 -6.54
C VAL A 199 5.68 3.82 -5.25
N ILE A 200 6.75 3.02 -5.16
CA ILE A 200 7.66 2.97 -4.01
C ILE A 200 9.09 3.21 -4.53
N PRO A 201 9.56 4.46 -4.66
CA PRO A 201 10.86 4.75 -5.27
C PRO A 201 12.04 4.01 -4.61
N GLU A 202 12.01 3.85 -3.29
CA GLU A 202 13.02 3.15 -2.48
C GLU A 202 13.13 1.67 -2.85
N LEU A 203 12.09 1.09 -3.45
CA LEU A 203 12.06 -0.32 -3.86
C LEU A 203 13.21 -0.66 -4.83
N ALA A 204 13.66 0.29 -5.65
CA ALA A 204 14.79 0.07 -6.56
C ALA A 204 16.07 -0.33 -5.80
N GLN A 205 16.36 0.35 -4.69
CA GLN A 205 17.52 0.05 -3.85
C GLN A 205 17.24 -1.14 -2.92
N GLU A 206 16.04 -1.22 -2.34
CA GLU A 206 15.63 -2.34 -1.48
C GLU A 206 15.77 -3.69 -2.18
N LEU A 207 15.39 -3.79 -3.47
CA LEU A 207 15.52 -5.02 -4.25
C LEU A 207 16.97 -5.45 -4.46
N HIS A 208 17.88 -4.49 -4.63
CA HIS A 208 19.30 -4.78 -4.74
C HIS A 208 19.85 -5.36 -3.43
N VAL A 209 19.60 -4.69 -2.30
CA VAL A 209 20.03 -5.17 -0.98
C VAL A 209 19.39 -6.53 -0.65
N TRP A 210 18.10 -6.70 -0.95
CA TRP A 210 17.36 -7.95 -0.73
C TRP A 210 17.98 -9.14 -1.48
N THR A 211 18.37 -8.92 -2.73
CA THR A 211 19.01 -9.98 -3.54
C THR A 211 20.42 -10.28 -3.04
N ASP A 212 21.22 -9.23 -2.83
CA ASP A 212 22.62 -9.34 -2.43
C ASP A 212 22.82 -9.92 -1.02
N LYS A 213 21.85 -9.71 -0.13
CA LYS A 213 21.88 -10.14 1.28
C LYS A 213 20.88 -11.25 1.60
N SER A 214 20.36 -11.92 0.57
CA SER A 214 19.40 -13.04 0.68
C SER A 214 19.84 -14.12 1.66
N SER A 215 21.14 -14.43 1.73
CA SER A 215 21.70 -15.43 2.65
C SER A 215 21.44 -15.14 4.12
N LEU A 216 21.40 -13.87 4.55
CA LEU A 216 21.06 -13.51 5.93
C LEU A 216 19.59 -13.81 6.24
N PHE A 217 18.71 -13.57 5.26
CA PHE A 217 17.29 -13.87 5.41
C PHE A 217 17.03 -15.39 5.39
N GLU A 218 17.71 -16.14 4.54
CA GLU A 218 17.66 -17.61 4.53
C GLU A 218 18.18 -18.22 5.83
N GLU A 219 19.26 -17.67 6.39
CA GLU A 219 19.76 -18.06 7.72
C GLU A 219 18.71 -17.78 8.79
N LEU A 220 18.11 -16.58 8.78
CA LEU A 220 17.07 -16.20 9.73
C LEU A 220 15.85 -17.13 9.66
N GLN A 221 15.39 -17.46 8.45
CA GLN A 221 14.29 -18.39 8.23
C GLN A 221 14.63 -19.79 8.74
N SER A 222 15.86 -20.26 8.52
CA SER A 222 16.33 -21.56 9.01
C SER A 222 16.37 -21.61 10.53
N LEU A 223 16.80 -20.53 11.19
CA LEU A 223 16.80 -20.41 12.64
C LEU A 223 15.37 -20.39 13.22
N ASP A 224 14.43 -19.70 12.59
CA ASP A 224 13.02 -19.66 13.00
C ASP A 224 12.36 -21.05 12.87
N ILE A 225 12.65 -21.80 11.81
CA ILE A 225 12.18 -23.19 11.62
C ILE A 225 12.80 -24.11 12.69
N PHE A 226 14.11 -24.05 12.88
CA PHE A 226 14.79 -24.89 13.86
C PHE A 226 14.30 -24.62 15.29
N LEU A 227 14.02 -23.35 15.61
CA LEU A 227 13.42 -22.98 16.89
C LEU A 227 12.02 -23.62 17.05
N ALA A 228 11.20 -23.63 16.00
CA ALA A 228 9.89 -24.29 16.05
C ALA A 228 10.00 -25.82 16.19
N GLU A 229 11.00 -26.45 15.58
CA GLU A 229 11.23 -27.90 15.69
C GLU A 229 11.54 -28.35 17.11
N LEU A 230 12.29 -27.54 17.89
CA LEU A 230 12.55 -27.82 19.31
C LEU A 230 11.27 -27.88 20.16
N TYR A 231 10.22 -27.16 19.76
CA TYR A 231 8.92 -27.16 20.43
C TYR A 231 7.91 -28.16 19.86
N LYS A 232 8.21 -28.79 18.71
CA LYS A 232 7.24 -29.58 17.93
C LYS A 232 6.57 -30.72 18.70
N HIS A 233 7.31 -31.37 19.60
CA HIS A 233 6.84 -32.52 20.38
C HIS A 233 6.51 -32.17 21.83
N LEU A 234 6.55 -30.88 22.19
CA LEU A 234 6.18 -30.40 23.51
C LEU A 234 4.69 -30.07 23.48
N ASP A 235 3.90 -30.85 24.20
CA ASP A 235 2.48 -30.57 24.42
C ASP A 235 2.26 -29.90 25.79
N SER A 236 1.01 -29.62 26.13
CA SER A 236 0.63 -29.00 27.41
C SER A 236 0.96 -29.83 28.65
N SER A 237 1.38 -31.09 28.49
CA SER A 237 1.79 -31.98 29.57
C SER A 237 3.31 -32.03 29.77
N SER A 238 4.09 -31.47 28.83
CA SER A 238 5.55 -31.48 28.92
C SER A 238 6.08 -30.46 29.93
N ASN A 239 6.97 -30.92 30.81
CA ASN A 239 7.75 -30.07 31.72
C ASN A 239 9.14 -29.71 31.16
N GLU A 240 9.48 -30.19 29.96
CA GLU A 240 10.77 -29.90 29.32
C GLU A 240 10.80 -28.48 28.77
N ARG A 241 11.89 -27.76 29.08
CA ARG A 241 12.15 -26.40 28.59
C ARG A 241 13.46 -26.42 27.81
N PRO A 242 13.42 -26.52 26.47
CA PRO A 242 14.65 -26.49 25.68
C PRO A 242 15.38 -25.16 25.88
N ASP A 243 16.72 -25.21 26.02
CA ASP A 243 17.52 -24.00 26.08
C ASP A 243 17.65 -23.38 24.68
N ILE A 244 16.91 -22.29 24.47
CA ILE A 244 16.86 -21.55 23.21
C ILE A 244 17.73 -20.29 23.22
N SER A 245 18.50 -20.06 24.29
CA SER A 245 19.21 -18.79 24.52
C SER A 245 20.23 -18.49 23.42
N SER A 246 20.93 -19.52 22.94
CA SER A 246 21.92 -19.41 21.87
C SER A 246 21.26 -19.06 20.53
N ILE A 247 20.16 -19.73 20.19
CA ILE A 247 19.38 -19.52 18.96
C ILE A 247 18.76 -18.13 18.97
N GLN A 248 18.11 -17.72 20.06
CA GLN A 248 17.53 -16.39 20.20
C GLN A 248 18.58 -15.28 20.04
N ARG A 249 19.78 -15.46 20.63
CA ARG A 249 20.88 -14.51 20.46
C ARG A 249 21.36 -14.46 19.02
N ARG A 250 21.41 -15.60 18.33
CA ARG A 250 21.77 -15.67 16.91
C ARG A 250 20.71 -14.98 16.04
N ILE A 251 19.42 -15.23 16.26
CA ILE A 251 18.30 -14.56 15.58
C ILE A 251 18.42 -13.04 15.73
N LYS A 252 18.64 -12.54 16.95
CA LYS A 252 18.82 -11.09 17.21
C LYS A 252 20.01 -10.52 16.44
N LYS A 253 21.14 -11.24 16.43
CA LYS A 253 22.34 -10.81 15.70
C LYS A 253 22.09 -10.76 14.19
N VAL A 254 21.57 -11.84 13.61
CA VAL A 254 21.30 -11.92 12.16
C VAL A 254 20.28 -10.87 11.74
N THR A 255 19.23 -10.66 12.56
CA THR A 255 18.24 -9.59 12.35
C THR A 255 18.91 -8.21 12.31
N HIS A 256 19.75 -7.89 13.31
CA HIS A 256 20.47 -6.62 13.34
C HIS A 256 21.41 -6.46 12.14
N ASP A 257 22.23 -7.48 11.83
CA ASP A 257 23.19 -7.43 10.72
C ASP A 257 22.47 -7.25 9.37
N MET A 258 21.30 -7.89 9.19
CA MET A 258 20.45 -7.72 8.01
C MET A 258 19.85 -6.32 7.94
N ASP A 259 19.24 -5.82 9.02
CA ASP A 259 18.60 -4.51 9.04
C ASP A 259 19.62 -3.39 8.76
N MET A 260 20.84 -3.50 9.29
CA MET A 260 21.92 -2.52 9.04
C MET A 260 22.38 -2.45 7.58
N CYS A 261 22.08 -3.45 6.76
CA CYS A 261 22.37 -3.39 5.31
C CYS A 261 21.48 -2.38 4.57
N TYR A 262 20.31 -2.04 5.13
CA TYR A 262 19.38 -1.07 4.56
C TYR A 262 19.59 0.35 5.13
N GLY A 263 20.07 0.44 6.37
CA GLY A 263 20.36 1.68 7.08
C GLY A 263 20.04 1.56 8.56
N MET A 264 20.21 2.66 9.31
CA MET A 264 20.02 2.68 10.77
C MET A 264 18.61 2.26 11.23
N MET A 265 17.59 2.47 10.39
CA MET A 265 16.20 2.11 10.69
C MET A 265 15.73 0.83 9.98
N GLY A 266 16.64 0.07 9.36
CA GLY A 266 16.29 -1.16 8.66
C GLY A 266 15.59 -0.95 7.31
N SER A 267 15.00 -2.03 6.81
CA SER A 267 14.21 -2.03 5.57
C SER A 267 12.86 -1.35 5.81
N LEU A 268 12.34 -0.67 4.79
CA LEU A 268 10.99 -0.14 4.77
C LEU A 268 9.93 -1.23 5.00
N PHE A 269 10.24 -2.48 4.62
CA PHE A 269 9.27 -3.58 4.61
C PHE A 269 9.34 -4.51 5.83
N ARG A 270 10.47 -4.55 6.55
CA ARG A 270 10.68 -5.51 7.64
C ARG A 270 11.80 -5.11 8.60
N SER A 271 11.73 -5.67 9.80
CA SER A 271 12.87 -5.87 10.69
C SER A 271 13.00 -7.37 10.93
N GLY A 272 14.06 -7.99 10.43
CA GLY A 272 14.20 -9.45 10.44
C GLY A 272 13.03 -10.16 9.74
N SER A 273 12.40 -11.11 10.44
CA SER A 273 11.22 -11.86 9.96
C SER A 273 9.90 -11.12 10.16
N ARG A 274 9.89 -9.96 10.83
CA ARG A 274 8.67 -9.19 11.15
C ARG A 274 8.42 -8.10 10.12
N GLN A 275 7.23 -8.13 9.50
CA GLN A 275 6.82 -7.10 8.54
C GLN A 275 6.48 -5.78 9.24
N THR A 276 6.77 -4.65 8.57
CA THR A 276 6.39 -3.31 9.05
C THR A 276 4.91 -3.03 8.82
N LEU A 277 4.41 -2.00 9.51
CA LEU A 277 3.07 -1.45 9.22
C LEU A 277 2.94 -1.06 7.74
N PHE A 278 3.97 -0.43 7.15
CA PHE A 278 3.97 -0.05 5.75
C PHE A 278 3.78 -1.27 4.83
N ALA A 279 4.56 -2.34 5.00
CA ALA A 279 4.41 -3.56 4.21
C ALA A 279 2.99 -4.14 4.29
N SER A 280 2.41 -4.20 5.49
CA SER A 280 1.04 -4.69 5.68
C SER A 280 0.00 -3.83 4.96
N GLN A 281 0.19 -2.51 4.90
CA GLN A 281 -0.69 -1.59 4.19
C GLN A 281 -0.53 -1.71 2.67
N VAL A 282 0.70 -1.89 2.17
CA VAL A 282 0.96 -2.17 0.74
C VAL A 282 0.19 -3.42 0.33
N MET A 283 0.40 -4.55 1.02
CA MET A 283 -0.26 -5.83 0.69
C MET A 283 -1.78 -5.76 0.76
N ARG A 284 -2.34 -4.93 1.65
CA ARG A 284 -3.78 -4.84 1.87
C ARG A 284 -4.50 -3.89 0.91
N TYR A 285 -3.85 -2.79 0.51
CA TYR A 285 -4.53 -1.68 -0.18
C TYR A 285 -4.00 -1.37 -1.58
N ALA A 286 -2.77 -1.75 -1.91
CA ALA A 286 -2.22 -1.59 -3.25
C ALA A 286 -2.48 -2.87 -4.08
N ASP A 287 -3.31 -2.79 -5.12
CA ASP A 287 -3.52 -3.96 -6.00
C ASP A 287 -2.24 -4.30 -6.77
N LEU A 288 -1.50 -3.27 -7.18
CA LEU A 288 -0.22 -3.34 -7.83
C LEU A 288 0.77 -2.41 -7.11
N TYR A 289 2.04 -2.75 -7.11
CA TYR A 289 3.09 -1.85 -6.67
C TYR A 289 4.37 -2.07 -7.48
N ALA A 290 5.19 -1.02 -7.61
CA ALA A 290 6.48 -1.10 -8.27
C ALA A 290 7.39 0.07 -7.85
N ALA A 291 8.67 -0.02 -8.21
CA ALA A 291 9.62 1.09 -8.02
C ALA A 291 9.23 2.32 -8.84
N SER A 292 8.61 2.13 -10.00
CA SER A 292 8.12 3.19 -10.86
C SER A 292 6.90 2.73 -11.66
N PHE A 293 5.97 3.66 -11.90
CA PHE A 293 4.81 3.43 -12.78
C PHE A 293 5.22 3.15 -14.22
N ILE A 294 6.44 3.52 -14.62
CA ILE A 294 6.95 3.27 -15.98
C ILE A 294 7.01 1.77 -16.31
N ASN A 295 7.08 0.91 -15.29
CA ASN A 295 7.10 -0.54 -15.47
C ASN A 295 5.85 -1.08 -16.18
N LEU A 296 4.73 -0.35 -16.13
CA LEU A 296 3.52 -0.70 -16.89
C LEU A 296 3.75 -0.71 -18.41
N LEU A 297 4.75 0.03 -18.91
CA LEU A 297 5.09 0.06 -20.33
C LEU A 297 5.52 -1.31 -20.88
N TYR A 298 6.04 -2.18 -20.00
CA TYR A 298 6.54 -3.50 -20.35
C TYR A 298 5.45 -4.59 -20.37
N TYR A 299 4.19 -4.22 -20.08
CA TYR A 299 3.05 -5.13 -20.10
C TYR A 299 2.07 -4.73 -21.22
N PRO A 300 1.42 -5.70 -21.91
CA PRO A 300 0.33 -5.39 -22.83
C PRO A 300 -0.91 -4.90 -22.06
N PHE A 301 -1.74 -4.05 -22.68
CA PHE A 301 -2.96 -3.54 -22.01
C PHE A 301 -4.04 -4.60 -21.76
N SER A 302 -3.94 -5.76 -22.41
CA SER A 302 -4.77 -6.94 -22.15
C SER A 302 -4.20 -7.86 -21.07
N TYR A 303 -3.14 -7.45 -20.36
CA TYR A 303 -2.50 -8.29 -19.35
C TYR A 303 -3.40 -8.50 -18.13
N LEU A 304 -3.53 -9.76 -17.72
CA LEU A 304 -4.18 -10.14 -16.48
C LEU A 304 -3.12 -10.29 -15.38
N PHE A 305 -3.01 -9.31 -14.49
CA PHE A 305 -2.19 -9.45 -13.28
C PHE A 305 -2.82 -10.50 -12.34
N ARG A 306 -2.03 -11.49 -11.93
CA ARG A 306 -2.48 -12.63 -11.12
C ARG A 306 -1.79 -12.64 -9.76
N ALA A 307 -2.57 -12.88 -8.72
CA ALA A 307 -2.09 -13.25 -7.39
C ALA A 307 -2.63 -14.64 -7.04
N ALA A 308 -1.94 -15.37 -6.17
CA ALA A 308 -2.46 -16.62 -5.63
C ALA A 308 -3.72 -16.34 -4.78
N HIS A 309 -4.69 -17.25 -4.80
CA HIS A 309 -5.84 -17.15 -3.90
C HIS A 309 -5.37 -17.36 -2.47
N VAL A 310 -5.80 -16.47 -1.57
CA VAL A 310 -5.50 -16.58 -0.14
C VAL A 310 -6.43 -17.61 0.47
N LEU A 311 -5.85 -18.59 1.15
CA LEU A 311 -6.58 -19.60 1.91
C LEU A 311 -6.43 -19.32 3.40
N MET A 312 -7.50 -19.57 4.14
CA MET A 312 -7.44 -19.65 5.59
C MET A 312 -6.64 -20.90 6.01
N PRO A 313 -6.06 -20.92 7.23
CA PRO A 313 -5.24 -22.06 7.68
C PRO A 313 -5.95 -23.41 7.57
N HIS A 314 -7.23 -23.50 7.94
CA HIS A 314 -8.00 -24.74 7.90
C HIS A 314 -8.34 -25.22 6.48
N GLU A 315 -8.35 -24.33 5.49
CA GLU A 315 -8.57 -24.70 4.07
C GLU A 315 -7.32 -25.35 3.47
N SER A 316 -6.16 -25.17 4.10
CA SER A 316 -4.88 -25.71 3.63
C SER A 316 -4.54 -27.09 4.23
N THR A 317 -5.30 -27.55 5.22
CA THR A 317 -5.08 -28.82 5.94
C THR A 317 -6.00 -29.96 5.49
N VAL A 318 -6.99 -29.68 4.64
CA VAL A 318 -7.98 -30.67 4.19
C VAL A 318 -7.70 -31.03 2.73
N GLU A 319 -7.48 -32.31 2.45
CA GLU A 319 -7.43 -32.80 1.07
C GLU A 319 -8.82 -32.72 0.43
N HIS A 320 -8.92 -32.22 -0.81
CA HIS A 320 -10.17 -32.18 -1.57
C HIS A 320 -10.61 -33.56 -2.10
N THR A 321 -10.29 -34.63 -1.39
CA THR A 321 -10.86 -35.94 -1.68
C THR A 321 -12.34 -35.88 -1.27
N HIS A 322 -13.22 -36.05 -2.24
CA HIS A 322 -14.64 -36.29 -1.98
C HIS A 322 -14.72 -37.55 -1.12
N VAL A 323 -14.89 -37.36 0.19
CA VAL A 323 -15.39 -38.42 1.05
C VAL A 323 -16.86 -38.55 0.67
N ASP A 324 -17.20 -39.60 -0.07
CA ASP A 324 -18.58 -40.06 -0.16
C ASP A 324 -19.02 -40.33 1.27
N ILE A 325 -19.74 -39.35 1.85
CA ILE A 325 -20.44 -39.53 3.11
C ILE A 325 -21.54 -40.53 2.79
N ASN A 326 -21.24 -41.81 3.01
CA ASN A 326 -22.27 -42.84 3.12
C ASN A 326 -23.23 -42.37 4.21
N GLU A 327 -24.42 -41.99 3.74
CA GLU A 327 -25.72 -41.89 4.42
C GLU A 327 -25.70 -42.06 5.95
N MET A 328 -25.69 -40.94 6.65
CA MET A 328 -26.52 -40.77 7.84
C MET A 328 -27.03 -39.33 7.78
N GLU A 329 -28.29 -39.19 7.38
CA GLU A 329 -28.96 -37.91 7.14
C GLU A 329 -28.77 -36.92 8.30
N SER A 330 -28.33 -35.70 7.97
CA SER A 330 -28.48 -34.54 8.84
C SER A 330 -29.69 -33.74 8.35
N PRO A 331 -30.72 -33.41 9.17
CA PRO A 331 -32.04 -33.03 8.66
C PRO A 331 -32.16 -31.61 8.07
N LEU A 332 -31.08 -30.86 7.93
CA LEU A 332 -31.16 -29.41 7.67
C LEU A 332 -30.14 -28.91 6.63
N ALA A 333 -30.07 -29.53 5.45
CA ALA A 333 -29.41 -28.91 4.31
C ALA A 333 -29.85 -29.51 2.96
N THR A 334 -31.13 -29.35 2.59
CA THR A 334 -31.57 -29.66 1.22
C THR A 334 -31.16 -28.53 0.28
N ARG A 335 -30.01 -28.66 -0.39
CA ARG A 335 -29.74 -27.92 -1.63
C ARG A 335 -29.01 -28.81 -2.64
N ASN A 336 -29.80 -29.27 -3.60
CA ASN A 336 -29.47 -30.00 -4.84
C ASN A 336 -27.99 -30.00 -5.24
N ARG A 337 -27.36 -31.17 -5.17
CA ARG A 337 -26.16 -31.49 -5.96
C ARG A 337 -26.53 -32.54 -7.00
N THR A 338 -26.65 -32.12 -8.25
CA THR A 338 -26.59 -33.02 -9.40
C THR A 338 -25.15 -33.48 -9.58
N SER A 339 -24.91 -34.78 -9.40
CA SER A 339 -23.64 -35.45 -9.69
C SER A 339 -23.39 -35.48 -11.19
N VAL A 340 -22.28 -34.88 -11.64
CA VAL A 340 -21.77 -35.10 -13.01
C VAL A 340 -20.54 -35.98 -12.89
N ASP A 341 -20.66 -37.18 -13.43
CA ASP A 341 -19.66 -38.24 -13.45
C ASP A 341 -18.53 -37.85 -14.43
N PHE A 342 -17.32 -37.61 -13.92
CA PHE A 342 -16.12 -37.41 -14.75
C PHE A 342 -15.12 -38.53 -14.49
N LYS A 343 -15.11 -39.49 -15.40
CA LYS A 343 -14.07 -40.52 -15.51
C LYS A 343 -12.75 -39.90 -15.92
N ASP A 344 -11.75 -40.17 -15.08
CA ASP A 344 -10.34 -40.44 -15.35
C ASP A 344 -9.65 -39.73 -16.53
N THR A 345 -8.67 -38.88 -16.19
CA THR A 345 -7.48 -38.67 -17.04
C THR A 345 -6.24 -38.49 -16.16
N ASP A 346 -5.46 -39.55 -16.06
CA ASP A 346 -4.09 -39.56 -15.54
C ASP A 346 -3.18 -38.61 -16.33
N TYR A 347 -2.80 -37.48 -15.72
CA TYR A 347 -1.65 -36.70 -16.14
C TYR A 347 -0.72 -36.44 -14.96
N LYS A 348 0.46 -37.07 -15.05
CA LYS A 348 1.62 -36.95 -14.15
C LYS A 348 1.89 -35.49 -13.77
N ARG A 349 1.44 -35.09 -12.57
CA ARG A 349 2.01 -33.96 -11.84
C ARG A 349 3.08 -34.50 -10.89
N HIS A 350 4.30 -33.98 -10.98
CA HIS A 350 5.36 -34.27 -10.01
C HIS A 350 4.87 -33.89 -8.61
N GLN A 351 4.55 -34.91 -7.81
CA GLN A 351 4.28 -34.79 -6.40
C GLN A 351 5.59 -34.44 -5.70
N LEU A 352 5.65 -33.25 -5.11
CA LEU A 352 6.58 -32.99 -4.02
C LEU A 352 6.07 -33.83 -2.84
N THR A 353 6.78 -34.91 -2.53
CA THR A 353 6.52 -35.74 -1.35
C THR A 353 6.69 -34.91 -0.09
N ARG A 354 5.58 -34.48 0.52
CA ARG A 354 5.56 -34.01 1.90
C ARG A 354 5.59 -35.23 2.83
N SER A 355 6.44 -35.15 3.84
CA SER A 355 6.51 -36.10 4.95
C SER A 355 5.14 -36.21 5.62
N ILE A 356 4.57 -37.41 5.61
CA ILE A 356 3.32 -37.75 6.26
C ILE A 356 3.50 -37.51 7.77
N SER A 357 2.70 -36.62 8.36
CA SER A 357 2.56 -36.59 9.81
C SER A 357 1.79 -37.85 10.23
N GLU A 358 2.45 -38.79 10.90
CA GLU A 358 1.85 -40.05 11.40
C GLU A 358 0.80 -39.86 12.52
N ILE A 359 0.47 -38.61 12.87
CA ILE A 359 -0.56 -38.33 13.85
C ILE A 359 -1.92 -38.39 13.14
N LYS A 360 -2.58 -39.55 13.21
CA LYS A 360 -4.02 -39.65 12.96
C LYS A 360 -4.76 -39.02 14.14
N PRO A 361 -5.40 -37.84 14.01
CA PRO A 361 -6.31 -37.37 15.04
C PRO A 361 -7.45 -38.40 15.20
N PRO A 362 -7.88 -38.71 16.43
CA PRO A 362 -8.92 -39.72 16.67
C PRO A 362 -10.26 -39.38 16.00
N ASN A 363 -10.50 -38.09 15.70
CA ASN A 363 -11.64 -37.63 14.93
C ASN A 363 -11.21 -36.67 13.82
N LEU A 364 -11.72 -36.87 12.60
CA LEU A 364 -11.53 -35.96 11.45
C LEU A 364 -12.30 -34.63 11.62
N PHE A 365 -13.31 -34.62 12.51
CA PHE A 365 -14.12 -33.46 12.85
C PHE A 365 -14.38 -33.45 14.37
N PRO A 366 -14.35 -32.29 15.03
CA PRO A 366 -14.81 -32.20 16.41
C PRO A 366 -16.29 -32.62 16.48
N LEU A 367 -16.64 -33.47 17.45
CA LEU A 367 -18.03 -33.81 17.73
C LEU A 367 -18.76 -32.54 18.14
N ALA A 368 -19.95 -32.31 17.58
CA ALA A 368 -20.81 -31.23 18.02
C ALA A 368 -21.03 -31.37 19.54
N PRO A 369 -20.79 -30.31 20.35
CA PRO A 369 -21.01 -30.35 21.78
C PRO A 369 -22.46 -30.80 22.06
N GLN A 370 -22.62 -31.82 22.89
CA GLN A 370 -23.95 -32.30 23.30
C GLN A 370 -24.60 -31.42 24.36
N GLU A 371 -23.83 -30.55 25.00
CA GLU A 371 -24.29 -29.60 26.00
C GLU A 371 -23.80 -28.19 25.64
N ILE A 372 -24.70 -27.23 25.81
CA ILE A 372 -24.40 -25.81 25.64
C ILE A 372 -23.61 -25.36 26.86
N THR A 373 -22.29 -25.26 26.73
CA THR A 373 -21.45 -24.57 27.72
C THR A 373 -21.43 -23.08 27.37
N HIS A 374 -22.53 -22.38 27.62
CA HIS A 374 -22.56 -20.92 27.56
C HIS A 374 -22.05 -20.39 28.91
N CYS A 375 -20.79 -19.97 28.96
CA CYS A 375 -20.36 -19.02 29.97
C CYS A 375 -20.80 -17.64 29.46
N HIS A 376 -21.75 -17.01 30.14
CA HIS A 376 -22.03 -15.59 29.92
C HIS A 376 -20.77 -14.83 30.33
N ASP A 377 -20.09 -14.21 29.37
CA ASP A 377 -19.26 -13.04 29.64
C ASP A 377 -20.26 -11.89 29.89
N GLU A 378 -20.59 -11.66 31.17
CA GLU A 378 -21.19 -10.40 31.60
C GLU A 378 -20.09 -9.34 31.52
N ASP A 379 -19.89 -8.77 30.34
CA ASP A 379 -19.25 -7.48 30.20
C ASP A 379 -20.30 -6.45 30.69
N ASP A 380 -20.18 -6.07 31.97
CA ASP A 380 -20.94 -4.97 32.56
C ASP A 380 -20.65 -3.67 31.78
N ASP A 381 -21.69 -3.18 31.11
CA ASP A 381 -21.81 -1.81 30.62
C ASP A 381 -21.96 -0.86 31.83
N GLU A 382 -20.86 -0.40 32.41
CA GLU A 382 -20.88 0.83 33.23
C GLU A 382 -20.75 2.06 32.33
N GLU A 383 -21.86 2.45 31.69
CA GLU A 383 -22.10 3.85 31.33
C GLU A 383 -22.50 4.60 32.62
N GLU A 384 -21.55 5.32 33.23
CA GLU A 384 -21.88 6.28 34.28
C GLU A 384 -22.62 7.48 33.67
N GLU A 385 -23.87 7.61 34.11
CA GLU A 385 -24.81 8.69 33.88
C GLU A 385 -24.27 10.04 34.38
N GLU A 386 -24.64 11.08 33.64
CA GLU A 386 -24.54 12.48 34.03
C GLU A 386 -25.34 12.75 35.31
N GLU A 387 -24.72 13.37 36.33
CA GLU A 387 -25.44 14.09 37.38
C GLU A 387 -25.15 15.60 37.31
N GLU A 388 -26.24 16.33 37.53
CA GLU A 388 -26.55 17.78 37.53
C GLU A 388 -25.46 18.82 37.83
#